data_AF-A0A848A002-F1
#
_entry.id   AF-A0A848A002-F1
#
_cell.length_a   1.000
_cell.length_b   1.000
_cell.length_c   1.000
_cell.angle_alpha   90.00
_cell.angle_beta   90.00
_cell.angle_gamma   90.00
#
_symmetry.space_group_name_H-M   'P 1'
#
loop_
_entity.id
_entity.type
_entity.pdbx_description
1 polymer ?
#
loop_
_entity_poly.entity_id
_entity_poly.type
_entity_poly.pdbx_seq_one_letter_code
_entity_poly.pdbx_strand_id
1 'polypeptide(L)'
;VIKEFARHGGRNFAIVNGHYENSWFINEAVDLALRELRWDGIGNVKIVVLSYWDFVNQETIDKIYPDGFPGWAVEHGGVLETSLMLALYPELVQLERAIDHPPATFPPYDVYPVKSEWTPASGTLSSPKQASREKGELMLAVCTDGIVAALQDEFSARLASKSAA
;
A
#
# COMPACT_ATOMS: atom_id res chain seq x y z
N VAL A 1 13.59 -10.69 9.94
CA VAL A 1 14.02 -9.33 9.48
C VAL A 1 14.01 -8.32 10.64
N ILE A 2 12.85 -7.96 11.21
CA ILE A 2 12.74 -6.96 12.31
C ILE A 2 13.71 -7.26 13.46
N LYS A 3 13.71 -8.50 13.97
CA LYS A 3 14.60 -8.91 15.07
C LYS A 3 16.09 -8.70 14.75
N GLU A 4 16.51 -8.99 13.52
CA GLU A 4 17.91 -8.82 13.12
C GLU A 4 18.32 -7.35 13.05
N PHE A 5 17.47 -6.48 12.50
CA PHE A 5 17.76 -5.05 12.54
C PHE A 5 17.68 -4.48 13.95
N ALA A 6 16.80 -5.01 14.81
CA ALA A 6 16.78 -4.63 16.22
C ALA A 6 18.06 -5.08 16.94
N ARG A 7 18.59 -6.26 16.63
CA ARG A 7 19.89 -6.74 17.10
C ARG A 7 21.03 -5.80 16.66
N HIS A 8 20.95 -5.22 15.45
CA HIS A 8 21.92 -4.21 14.98
C HIS A 8 21.79 -2.83 15.64
N GLY A 9 20.75 -2.62 16.46
CA GLY A 9 20.50 -1.33 17.12
C GLY A 9 19.37 -0.50 16.49
N GLY A 10 18.75 -0.97 15.40
CA GLY A 10 17.57 -0.34 14.82
C GLY A 10 16.38 -0.35 15.79
N ARG A 11 15.62 0.74 15.86
CA ARG A 11 14.49 0.85 16.78
C ARG A 11 13.21 1.43 16.18
N ASN A 12 13.29 2.00 14.99
CA ASN A 12 12.17 2.58 14.27
C ASN A 12 12.13 1.89 12.91
N PHE A 13 11.00 1.27 12.57
CA PHE A 13 10.82 0.54 11.33
C PHE A 13 9.54 0.99 10.65
N ALA A 14 9.59 1.19 9.33
CA ALA A 14 8.41 1.38 8.50
C ALA A 14 8.27 0.19 7.56
N ILE A 15 7.06 -0.38 7.49
CA ILE A 15 6.69 -1.41 6.53
C ILE A 15 5.67 -0.78 5.58
N VAL A 16 6.09 -0.56 4.33
CA VAL A 16 5.25 -0.02 3.26
C VAL A 16 4.70 -1.19 2.46
N ASN A 17 3.44 -1.55 2.72
CA ASN A 17 2.75 -2.63 2.03
C ASN A 17 2.32 -2.19 0.62
N GLY A 18 2.62 -3.04 -0.35
CA GLY A 18 2.27 -2.86 -1.76
C GLY A 18 1.26 -3.89 -2.28
N HIS A 19 0.81 -4.83 -1.45
CA HIS A 19 -0.11 -5.89 -1.86
C HIS A 19 -1.14 -6.17 -0.76
N TYR A 20 -2.42 -6.03 -1.10
CA TYR A 20 -3.52 -5.91 -0.14
C TYR A 20 -3.57 -7.06 0.89
N GLU A 21 -3.44 -8.29 0.41
CA GLU A 21 -3.59 -9.54 1.15
C GLU A 21 -2.49 -9.76 2.20
N ASN A 22 -1.36 -9.05 2.11
CA ASN A 22 -0.27 -9.19 3.07
C ASN A 22 -0.59 -8.63 4.46
N SER A 23 -1.59 -7.75 4.57
CA SER A 23 -1.84 -6.92 5.76
C SER A 23 -1.88 -7.73 7.06
N TRP A 24 -2.62 -8.83 7.09
CA TRP A 24 -2.76 -9.66 8.28
C TRP A 24 -1.49 -10.43 8.63
N PHE A 25 -0.75 -10.91 7.63
CA PHE A 25 0.52 -11.60 7.85
C PHE A 25 1.61 -10.64 8.35
N ILE A 26 1.61 -9.40 7.86
CA ILE A 26 2.50 -8.35 8.37
C ILE A 26 2.18 -8.04 9.83
N ASN A 27 0.89 -7.88 10.17
CA ASN A 27 0.46 -7.61 11.54
C ASN A 27 0.88 -8.72 12.51
N GLU A 28 0.67 -9.99 12.13
CA GLU A 28 1.14 -11.13 12.92
C GLU A 28 2.67 -11.12 13.07
N ALA A 29 3.41 -10.89 11.99
CA ALA A 29 4.87 -10.82 12.04
C ALA A 29 5.37 -9.70 12.97
N VAL A 30 4.66 -8.57 13.01
CA VAL A 30 4.94 -7.46 13.94
C VAL A 30 4.68 -7.87 15.39
N ASP A 31 3.54 -8.49 15.70
CA ASP A 31 3.25 -8.95 17.07
C ASP A 31 4.29 -9.95 17.56
N LEU A 32 4.57 -10.98 16.75
CA LEU A 32 5.56 -12.01 17.06
C LEU A 32 6.95 -11.41 17.30
N ALA A 33 7.40 -10.50 16.42
CA ALA A 33 8.70 -9.86 16.55
C ALA A 33 8.79 -9.00 17.82
N LEU A 34 7.77 -8.18 18.11
CA LEU A 34 7.75 -7.35 19.32
C LEU A 34 7.68 -8.20 20.58
N ARG A 35 6.94 -9.31 20.57
CA ARG A 35 6.87 -10.26 21.69
C ARG A 35 8.21 -10.89 21.99
N GLU A 36 8.89 -11.39 20.96
CA GLU A 36 10.21 -12.03 21.14
C GLU A 36 11.28 -11.03 21.55
N LEU A 37 11.26 -9.81 20.99
CA LEU A 37 12.19 -8.74 21.41
C LEU A 37 12.01 -8.37 22.89
N ARG A 38 10.79 -8.43 23.43
CA ARG A 38 10.56 -8.23 24.87
C ARG A 38 11.20 -9.33 25.71
N TRP A 39 11.23 -10.58 25.25
CA TRP A 39 11.94 -11.66 25.94
C TRP A 39 13.45 -11.40 26.02
N ASP A 40 14.00 -10.76 24.99
CA ASP A 40 15.41 -10.35 24.92
C ASP A 40 15.69 -9.00 25.63
N GLY A 41 14.72 -8.45 26.37
CA GLY A 41 14.86 -7.17 27.09
C GLY A 41 14.82 -5.92 26.20
N ILE A 42 14.46 -6.05 24.93
CA ILE A 42 14.34 -4.95 23.96
C ILE A 42 12.89 -4.46 23.92
N GLY A 43 12.54 -3.53 24.80
CA GLY A 43 11.19 -2.97 24.91
C GLY A 43 10.91 -1.70 24.10
N ASN A 44 11.89 -1.22 23.32
CA ASN A 44 11.91 0.15 22.82
C ASN A 44 11.90 0.24 21.28
N VAL A 45 11.25 -0.72 20.62
CA VAL A 45 11.05 -0.77 19.17
C VAL A 45 9.69 -0.21 18.79
N LYS A 46 9.64 0.65 17.77
CA LYS A 46 8.43 1.22 17.18
C LYS A 46 8.35 0.81 15.71
N ILE A 47 7.19 0.33 15.28
CA ILE A 47 6.96 -0.13 13.92
C ILE A 47 5.71 0.56 13.40
N VAL A 48 5.84 1.25 12.25
CA VAL A 48 4.72 1.81 11.50
C VAL A 48 4.45 0.86 10.34
N VAL A 49 3.21 0.39 10.23
CA VAL A 49 2.74 -0.42 9.09
C VAL A 49 1.74 0.44 8.33
N LEU A 50 1.90 0.52 7.02
CA LEU A 50 1.01 1.29 6.16
C LEU A 50 0.87 0.62 4.80
N SER A 51 -0.22 0.86 4.11
CA SER A 51 -0.30 0.61 2.67
C SER A 51 -0.25 1.94 1.94
N TYR A 52 0.53 2.03 0.85
CA TYR A 52 0.80 3.32 0.22
C TYR A 52 -0.48 4.01 -0.30
N TRP A 53 -1.46 3.22 -0.76
CA TRP A 53 -2.73 3.71 -1.28
C TRP A 53 -3.61 4.38 -0.23
N ASP A 54 -3.45 4.08 1.05
CA ASP A 54 -4.25 4.68 2.13
C ASP A 54 -3.99 6.19 2.30
N PHE A 55 -2.88 6.69 1.73
CA PHE A 55 -2.53 8.11 1.72
C PHE A 55 -3.16 8.89 0.54
N VAL A 56 -3.80 8.21 -0.40
CA VAL A 56 -4.52 8.86 -1.49
C VAL A 56 -5.82 9.44 -0.94
N ASN A 57 -5.81 10.75 -0.68
CA ASN A 57 -6.94 11.46 -0.11
C ASN A 57 -8.13 11.61 -1.09
N GLN A 58 -9.30 11.95 -0.56
CA GLN A 58 -10.51 12.10 -1.37
C GLN A 58 -10.37 13.13 -2.50
N GLU A 59 -9.69 14.25 -2.25
CA GLU A 59 -9.43 15.26 -3.28
C GLU A 59 -8.65 14.67 -4.47
N THR A 60 -7.69 13.79 -4.19
CA THR A 60 -6.91 13.10 -5.23
C THR A 60 -7.76 12.06 -5.93
N ILE A 61 -8.58 11.30 -5.20
CA ILE A 61 -9.55 10.36 -5.76
C ILE A 61 -10.48 11.06 -6.76
N ASP A 62 -11.06 12.20 -6.38
CA ASP A 62 -11.98 12.96 -7.23
C ASP A 62 -11.30 13.47 -8.52
N LYS A 63 -10.00 13.78 -8.47
CA LYS A 63 -9.22 14.21 -9.64
C LYS A 63 -8.89 13.06 -10.58
N ILE A 64 -8.53 11.88 -10.06
CA ILE A 64 -8.07 10.75 -10.87
C ILE A 64 -9.23 9.87 -11.36
N TYR A 65 -10.38 9.91 -10.69
CA TYR A 65 -11.61 9.19 -11.01
C TYR A 65 -12.80 10.15 -11.28
N PRO A 66 -12.77 10.97 -12.35
CA PRO A 66 -13.84 11.92 -12.63
C PRO A 66 -15.20 11.24 -12.90
N ASP A 67 -15.17 9.98 -13.34
CA ASP A 67 -16.36 9.18 -13.63
C ASP A 67 -16.80 8.29 -12.44
N GLY A 68 -16.16 8.46 -11.27
CA GLY A 68 -16.46 7.72 -10.04
C GLY A 68 -15.39 6.69 -9.67
N PHE A 69 -15.09 6.62 -8.37
CA PHE A 69 -14.11 5.69 -7.82
C PHE A 69 -14.76 4.32 -7.53
N PRO A 70 -14.26 3.21 -8.10
CA PRO A 70 -14.87 1.89 -7.92
C PRO A 70 -14.58 1.26 -6.53
N GLY A 71 -13.67 1.85 -5.75
CA GLY A 71 -13.27 1.38 -4.42
C GLY A 71 -11.96 0.61 -4.42
N TRP A 72 -11.23 0.64 -3.30
CA TRP A 72 -9.91 0.01 -3.17
C TRP A 72 -9.92 -1.50 -3.37
N ALA A 73 -11.01 -2.18 -2.98
CA ALA A 73 -11.13 -3.63 -3.09
C ALA A 73 -11.08 -4.14 -4.55
N VAL A 74 -11.34 -3.27 -5.52
CA VAL A 74 -11.34 -3.62 -6.95
C VAL A 74 -10.29 -2.84 -7.74
N GLU A 75 -9.41 -2.06 -7.07
CA GLU A 75 -8.25 -1.41 -7.69
C GLU A 75 -7.06 -2.38 -7.78
N HIS A 76 -7.28 -3.53 -8.43
CA HIS A 76 -6.23 -4.48 -8.80
C HIS A 76 -6.02 -4.46 -10.32
N GLY A 77 -4.82 -4.04 -10.74
CA GLY A 77 -4.50 -3.78 -12.14
C GLY A 77 -5.36 -2.68 -12.75
N GLY A 78 -5.93 -1.81 -11.90
CA GLY A 78 -6.84 -0.73 -12.27
C GLY A 78 -6.12 0.55 -12.70
N VAL A 79 -6.83 1.68 -12.58
CA VAL A 79 -6.29 3.00 -12.92
C VAL A 79 -5.16 3.37 -11.97
N LEU A 80 -5.25 3.05 -10.68
CA LEU A 80 -4.23 3.46 -9.71
C LEU A 80 -2.86 2.81 -10.03
N GLU A 81 -2.79 1.48 -10.01
CA GLU A 81 -1.53 0.75 -10.17
C GLU A 81 -0.92 0.98 -11.56
N THR A 82 -1.76 0.99 -12.59
CA THR A 82 -1.31 1.21 -13.98
C THR A 82 -0.77 2.62 -14.16
N SER A 83 -1.41 3.64 -13.58
CA SER A 83 -0.92 5.03 -13.68
C SER A 83 0.41 5.21 -12.94
N LEU A 84 0.57 4.62 -11.75
CA LEU A 84 1.85 4.60 -11.03
C LEU A 84 2.96 3.96 -11.85
N MET A 85 2.66 2.82 -12.49
CA MET A 85 3.62 2.14 -13.37
C MET A 85 3.93 2.96 -14.63
N LEU A 86 2.96 3.65 -15.24
CA LEU A 86 3.22 4.55 -16.37
C LEU A 86 4.14 5.71 -15.99
N ALA A 87 4.05 6.20 -14.77
CA ALA A 87 4.96 7.23 -14.26
C ALA A 87 6.37 6.70 -14.00
N LEU A 88 6.50 5.55 -13.32
CA LEU A 88 7.78 5.01 -12.86
C LEU A 88 8.52 4.17 -13.91
N TYR A 89 7.82 3.25 -14.57
CA TYR A 89 8.36 2.20 -15.43
C TYR A 89 7.46 2.02 -16.67
N PRO A 90 7.31 3.06 -17.52
CA PRO A 90 6.38 3.04 -18.65
C PRO A 90 6.63 1.88 -19.62
N GLU A 91 7.87 1.42 -19.77
CA GLU A 91 8.27 0.31 -20.62
C GLU A 91 7.69 -1.05 -20.19
N LEU A 92 7.22 -1.16 -18.95
CA LEU A 92 6.58 -2.36 -18.40
C LEU A 92 5.06 -2.34 -18.57
N VAL A 93 4.49 -1.27 -19.12
CA VAL A 93 3.04 -1.11 -19.31
C VAL A 93 2.69 -1.07 -20.79
N GLN A 94 1.84 -2.00 -21.22
CA GLN A 94 1.29 -2.06 -22.58
C GLN A 94 -0.18 -1.63 -22.54
N LEU A 95 -0.43 -0.33 -22.40
CA LEU A 95 -1.78 0.22 -22.18
C LEU A 95 -2.72 -0.08 -23.36
N GLU A 96 -2.19 -0.25 -24.57
CA GLU A 96 -2.92 -0.67 -25.77
C GLU A 96 -3.54 -2.07 -25.65
N ARG A 97 -3.11 -2.87 -24.67
CA ARG A 97 -3.65 -4.21 -24.35
C ARG A 97 -4.67 -4.17 -23.21
N ALA A 98 -4.98 -2.98 -22.67
CA ALA A 98 -6.00 -2.81 -21.64
C ALA A 98 -7.37 -3.30 -22.13
N ILE A 99 -8.00 -4.17 -21.34
CA ILE A 99 -9.37 -4.62 -21.59
C ILE A 99 -10.31 -3.71 -20.80
N ASP A 100 -11.25 -3.10 -21.51
CA ASP A 100 -12.27 -2.25 -20.91
C ASP A 100 -13.44 -3.10 -20.44
N HIS A 101 -13.67 -3.12 -19.13
CA HIS A 101 -14.76 -3.88 -18.51
C HIS A 101 -15.30 -3.13 -17.29
N PRO A 102 -16.58 -3.36 -16.90
CA PRO A 102 -17.10 -2.80 -15.66
C PRO A 102 -16.31 -3.33 -14.44
N PRO A 103 -16.24 -2.58 -13.33
CA PRO A 103 -15.63 -3.07 -12.10
C PRO A 103 -16.20 -4.42 -11.66
N ALA A 104 -15.35 -5.30 -11.15
CA ALA A 104 -15.77 -6.60 -10.65
C ALA A 104 -16.73 -6.44 -9.46
N THR A 105 -17.72 -7.33 -9.37
CA THR A 105 -18.69 -7.34 -8.27
C THR A 105 -18.75 -8.72 -7.66
N PHE A 106 -18.77 -8.79 -6.34
CA PHE A 106 -18.79 -10.05 -5.60
C PHE A 106 -20.00 -10.10 -4.66
N PRO A 107 -20.58 -11.30 -4.43
CA PRO A 107 -21.52 -11.46 -3.34
C PRO A 107 -20.80 -11.27 -1.99
N PRO A 108 -21.54 -11.05 -0.88
CA PRO A 108 -20.94 -10.77 0.43
C PRO A 108 -20.40 -12.05 1.13
N TYR A 109 -19.67 -12.89 0.39
CA TYR A 109 -18.99 -14.09 0.87
C TYR A 109 -17.97 -14.60 -0.17
N ASP A 110 -16.98 -15.34 0.31
CA ASP A 110 -15.97 -16.01 -0.52
C ASP A 110 -16.25 -17.51 -0.66
N VAL A 111 -15.75 -18.12 -1.74
CA VAL A 111 -15.85 -19.57 -1.98
C VAL A 111 -14.47 -20.17 -2.23
N TYR A 112 -14.24 -21.34 -1.62
CA TYR A 112 -13.03 -22.14 -1.81
C TYR A 112 -13.42 -23.59 -2.21
N PRO A 113 -12.81 -24.20 -3.24
CA PRO A 113 -11.82 -23.63 -4.16
C PRO A 113 -12.34 -22.40 -4.93
N VAL A 114 -11.42 -21.55 -5.40
CA VAL A 114 -11.76 -20.30 -6.07
C VAL A 114 -12.68 -20.54 -7.26
N LYS A 115 -13.72 -19.69 -7.39
CA LYS A 115 -14.59 -19.64 -8.56
C LYS A 115 -13.99 -18.71 -9.59
N SER A 116 -13.23 -19.26 -10.54
CA SER A 116 -12.51 -18.48 -11.56
C SER A 116 -13.44 -17.60 -12.40
N GLU A 117 -14.70 -17.99 -12.57
CA GLU A 117 -15.71 -17.26 -13.34
C GLU A 117 -16.18 -15.96 -12.66
N TRP A 118 -15.82 -15.72 -11.39
CA TRP A 118 -16.11 -14.47 -10.69
C TRP A 118 -15.06 -13.39 -10.93
N THR A 119 -13.88 -13.76 -11.44
CA THR A 119 -12.82 -12.83 -11.79
C THR A 119 -12.90 -12.51 -13.29
N PRO A 120 -12.78 -11.23 -13.71
CA PRO A 120 -12.68 -10.90 -15.12
C PRO A 120 -11.53 -11.66 -15.80
N ALA A 121 -11.72 -12.09 -17.05
CA ALA A 121 -10.75 -12.91 -17.76
C ALA A 121 -9.38 -12.21 -17.99
N SER A 122 -9.35 -10.87 -17.90
CA SER A 122 -8.13 -10.07 -17.92
C SER A 122 -7.26 -10.23 -16.66
N GLY A 123 -7.84 -10.71 -15.57
CA GLY A 123 -7.25 -10.73 -14.22
C GLY A 123 -7.38 -9.41 -13.47
N THR A 124 -7.64 -8.30 -14.15
CA THR A 124 -7.89 -6.98 -13.54
C THR A 124 -9.27 -6.93 -12.88
N LEU A 125 -9.39 -6.21 -11.76
CA LEU A 125 -10.68 -6.03 -11.07
C LEU A 125 -11.38 -4.72 -11.46
N SER A 126 -10.65 -3.76 -12.02
CA SER A 126 -11.19 -2.57 -12.67
C SER A 126 -10.45 -2.28 -13.99
N SER A 127 -11.09 -1.54 -14.89
CA SER A 127 -10.50 -1.19 -16.20
C SER A 127 -9.34 -0.20 -16.05
N PRO A 128 -8.11 -0.53 -16.50
CA PRO A 128 -6.99 0.42 -16.47
C PRO A 128 -7.00 1.41 -17.63
N LYS A 129 -8.00 1.37 -18.52
CA LYS A 129 -8.00 2.13 -19.78
C LYS A 129 -7.85 3.64 -19.61
N GLN A 130 -8.33 4.18 -18.48
CA GLN A 130 -8.19 5.60 -18.14
C GLN A 130 -6.91 5.93 -17.35
N ALA A 131 -5.97 4.99 -17.22
CA ALA A 131 -4.68 5.24 -16.60
C ALA A 131 -3.85 6.21 -17.41
N SER A 132 -3.07 7.04 -16.73
CA SER A 132 -2.16 7.99 -17.38
C SER A 132 -0.93 8.25 -16.53
N ARG A 133 0.16 8.71 -17.16
CA ARG A 133 1.38 9.11 -16.46
C ARG A 133 1.08 10.21 -15.43
N GLU A 134 0.28 11.19 -15.81
CA GLU A 134 -0.03 12.37 -15.00
C GLU A 134 -0.80 11.99 -13.72
N LYS A 135 -1.74 11.05 -13.83
CA LYS A 135 -2.40 10.47 -12.64
C LYS A 135 -1.39 9.77 -11.73
N GLY A 136 -0.42 9.06 -12.31
CA GLY A 136 0.66 8.40 -11.59
C GLY A 136 1.56 9.37 -10.84
N GLU A 137 2.00 10.43 -11.51
CA GLU A 137 2.83 11.48 -10.92
C GLU A 137 2.12 12.19 -9.76
N LEU A 138 0.82 12.48 -9.91
CA LEU A 138 0.01 13.04 -8.83
C LEU A 138 -0.05 12.10 -7.62
N MET A 139 -0.33 10.81 -7.84
CA MET A 139 -0.39 9.83 -6.75
C MET A 139 0.97 9.63 -6.09
N LEU A 140 2.06 9.59 -6.85
CA LEU A 140 3.41 9.50 -6.31
C LEU A 140 3.71 10.65 -5.36
N ALA A 141 3.39 11.88 -5.76
CA ALA A 141 3.59 13.06 -4.92
C ALA A 141 2.76 12.97 -3.63
N VAL A 142 1.45 12.73 -3.75
CA VAL A 142 0.52 12.66 -2.61
C VAL A 142 0.91 11.56 -1.62
N CYS A 143 1.18 10.35 -2.11
CA CYS A 143 1.59 9.24 -1.26
C CYS A 143 2.95 9.51 -0.59
N THR A 144 3.92 10.04 -1.34
CA THR A 144 5.26 10.31 -0.79
C THR A 144 5.20 11.37 0.30
N ASP A 145 4.54 12.49 0.04
CA ASP A 145 4.43 13.59 1.00
C ASP A 145 3.70 13.14 2.28
N GLY A 146 2.58 12.41 2.11
CA GLY A 146 1.81 11.87 3.22
C GLY A 146 2.60 10.88 4.07
N ILE A 147 3.29 9.92 3.44
CA ILE A 147 4.11 8.92 4.14
C ILE A 147 5.27 9.61 4.87
N VAL A 148 5.96 10.55 4.22
CA VAL A 148 7.07 11.31 4.85
C VAL A 148 6.56 12.05 6.09
N ALA A 149 5.43 12.75 6.00
CA ALA A 149 4.84 13.47 7.12
C ALA A 149 4.48 12.51 8.28
N ALA A 150 3.84 11.38 7.99
CA ALA A 150 3.48 10.39 9.00
C ALA A 150 4.73 9.78 9.68
N LEU A 151 5.77 9.43 8.91
CA LEU A 151 7.00 8.88 9.48
C LEU A 151 7.77 9.93 10.31
N GLN A 152 7.74 11.20 9.91
CA GLN A 152 8.30 12.29 10.71
C GLN A 152 7.57 12.43 12.03
N ASP A 153 6.24 12.45 12.04
CA ASP A 153 5.44 12.53 13.27
C ASP A 153 5.75 11.35 14.21
N GLU A 154 5.71 10.14 13.67
CA GLU A 154 5.87 8.92 14.48
C GLU A 154 7.30 8.72 14.99
N PHE A 155 8.33 9.15 14.26
CA PHE A 155 9.73 8.89 14.63
C PHE A 155 10.49 10.09 15.23
N SER A 156 9.99 11.33 15.11
CA SER A 156 10.69 12.52 15.63
C SER A 156 10.67 12.65 17.15
N ALA A 157 9.69 12.05 17.83
CA ALA A 157 9.53 12.10 19.30
C ALA A 157 10.74 11.57 20.10
N ARG A 158 11.72 10.95 19.43
CA ARG A 158 12.90 10.35 20.05
C ARG A 158 14.21 11.13 19.92
N LEU A 159 14.27 12.11 19.01
CA LEU A 159 15.44 12.98 18.88
C LEU A 159 15.48 14.01 20.03
N ALA A 160 14.32 14.46 20.51
CA ALA A 160 14.22 15.43 21.60
C ALA A 160 14.62 14.87 22.99
N SER A 161 14.53 13.56 23.21
CA SER A 161 14.88 12.96 24.51
C SER A 161 16.36 12.64 24.70
N LYS A 162 17.18 12.70 23.63
CA LYS A 162 18.64 12.55 23.72
C LYS A 162 19.39 13.88 23.93
N SER A 163 18.72 15.02 23.78
CA SER A 163 19.27 16.36 24.03
C SER A 163 19.06 16.87 25.46
N ALA A 164 18.47 16.07 26.35
CA ALA A 164 18.12 16.46 27.72
C ALA A 164 18.74 15.55 28.80
N ALA A 165 19.80 14.82 28.48
CA ALA A 165 20.55 13.97 29.41
C ALA A 165 22.04 14.28 29.38
#